data_AF-H9ZTN5-F1
#
_entry.id   AF-H9ZTN5-F1
#
_cell.length_a   1.000
_cell.length_b   1.000
_cell.length_c   1.000
_cell.angle_alpha   90.00
_cell.angle_beta   90.00
_cell.angle_gamma   90.00
#
_symmetry.space_group_name_H-M   'P 1'
#
loop_
_entity.id
_entity.type
_entity.pdbx_description
1 polymer ?
#
loop_
_entity_poly.entity_id
_entity_poly.type
_entity_poly.pdbx_seq_one_letter_code
_entity_poly.pdbx_strand_id
1 'polypeptide(L)' 'MPRGENLERDRPPREVLAARFGVEPLAPGERSEKVRIRGPGWLFEALEKLSPRERGRVVVAGLKALGLLEGRES' A
#
# COMPACT_ATOMS: atom_id res chain seq x y z
N MET A 1 7.51 -12.88 30.09
CA MET A 1 6.35 -13.20 29.22
C MET A 1 6.91 -13.67 27.88
N PRO A 2 6.65 -14.91 27.44
CA PRO A 2 7.14 -15.37 26.16
C PRO A 2 6.45 -14.55 25.07
N ARG A 3 7.24 -13.85 24.25
CA ARG A 3 6.72 -13.07 23.12
C ARG A 3 6.71 -13.99 21.90
N GLY A 4 5.53 -14.47 21.52
CA GLY A 4 5.30 -14.92 20.16
C GLY A 4 5.43 -16.41 19.84
N GLU A 5 5.63 -17.30 20.82
CA GLU A 5 5.73 -18.75 20.56
C GLU A 5 4.45 -19.36 19.96
N ASN A 6 3.28 -18.72 20.13
CA ASN A 6 2.01 -19.15 19.52
C ASN A 6 1.52 -18.21 18.41
N LEU A 7 2.31 -17.22 17.98
CA LEU A 7 1.85 -16.22 17.01
C LEU A 7 1.57 -16.81 15.63
N GLU A 8 2.22 -17.90 15.22
CA GLU A 8 1.87 -18.56 13.96
C GLU A 8 0.68 -19.51 14.10
N ARG A 9 0.52 -20.15 15.27
CA ARG A 9 -0.56 -21.11 15.52
C ARG A 9 -1.92 -20.43 15.75
N ASP A 10 -1.91 -19.30 16.46
CA ASP A 10 -3.13 -18.63 16.92
C ASP A 10 -3.49 -17.39 16.07
N ARG A 11 -2.72 -17.10 15.00
CA ARG A 11 -2.99 -15.95 14.13
C ARG A 11 -4.14 -16.27 13.16
N PRO A 12 -5.24 -15.48 13.21
CA PRO A 12 -6.33 -15.63 12.26
C PRO A 12 -5.85 -15.43 10.81
N PRO A 13 -6.54 -16.03 9.83
CA PRO A 13 -6.28 -15.79 8.41
C PRO A 13 -6.18 -14.30 8.06
N ARG A 14 -5.38 -13.96 7.05
CA ARG A 14 -5.10 -12.55 6.68
C ARG A 14 -6.38 -11.80 6.35
N GLU A 15 -7.35 -12.48 5.76
CA GLU A 15 -8.67 -11.97 5.39
C GLU A 15 -9.49 -11.61 6.64
N VAL A 16 -9.41 -12.44 7.69
CA VAL A 16 -10.08 -12.20 8.97
C VAL A 16 -9.47 -10.99 9.68
N LEU A 17 -8.14 -10.87 9.66
CA LEU A 17 -7.45 -9.70 10.20
C LEU A 17 -7.78 -8.44 9.39
N ALA A 18 -7.76 -8.53 8.06
CA ALA A 18 -8.07 -7.42 7.18
C ALA A 18 -9.50 -6.89 7.40
N ALA A 19 -10.49 -7.78 7.48
CA ALA A 19 -11.86 -7.43 7.83
C ALA A 19 -11.95 -6.78 9.22
N ARG A 20 -11.25 -7.34 10.23
CA ARG A 20 -11.22 -6.79 11.60
C ARG A 20 -10.63 -5.37 11.66
N PHE A 21 -9.65 -5.07 10.81
CA PHE A 21 -8.99 -3.76 10.75
C PHE A 21 -9.60 -2.84 9.68
N GLY A 22 -10.66 -3.27 8.98
CA GLY A 22 -11.31 -2.47 7.93
C GLY A 22 -10.40 -2.15 6.74
N VAL A 23 -9.43 -3.03 6.44
CA VAL A 23 -8.47 -2.86 5.34
C VAL A 23 -8.64 -3.97 4.32
N GLU A 24 -8.28 -3.72 3.06
CA GLU A 24 -8.18 -4.75 2.03
C GLU A 24 -6.81 -5.45 2.12
N PRO A 25 -6.73 -6.80 2.05
CA PRO A 25 -5.46 -7.49 1.86
C PRO A 25 -4.79 -7.05 0.56
N LEU A 26 -3.45 -7.08 0.52
CA LEU A 26 -2.70 -6.91 -0.72
C LEU A 26 -3.04 -8.05 -1.69
N ALA A 27 -3.36 -7.71 -2.95
CA ALA A 27 -3.54 -8.68 -4.01
C ALA A 27 -2.20 -9.34 -4.43
N PRO A 28 -2.22 -10.48 -5.12
CA PRO A 28 -1.00 -11.07 -5.67
C PRO A 28 -0.22 -10.07 -6.52
N GLY A 29 1.05 -9.86 -6.19
CA GLY A 29 1.92 -8.88 -6.87
C GLY A 29 1.87 -7.46 -6.31
N GLU A 30 0.92 -7.13 -5.41
CA GLU A 30 0.88 -5.84 -4.74
C GLU A 30 1.88 -5.77 -3.58
N ARG A 31 2.43 -4.57 -3.36
CA ARG A 31 3.27 -4.25 -2.21
C ARG A 31 2.86 -2.89 -1.65
N SER A 32 2.95 -2.76 -0.32
CA SER A 32 2.80 -1.48 0.37
C SER A 32 4.16 -1.07 0.94
N GLU A 33 4.75 -0.02 0.37
CA GLU A 33 6.11 0.41 0.69
C GLU A 33 6.13 1.84 1.26
N LYS A 34 7.12 2.14 2.11
CA LYS A 34 7.37 3.50 2.58
C LYS A 34 8.35 4.19 1.64
N VAL A 35 7.88 5.18 0.89
CA VAL A 35 8.70 5.95 -0.07
C VAL A 35 8.93 7.36 0.48
N ARG A 36 10.16 7.87 0.37
CA ARG A 36 10.48 9.26 0.70
C ARG A 36 10.19 10.15 -0.51
N ILE A 37 9.26 11.08 -0.37
CA ILE A 37 8.84 12.02 -1.42
C ILE A 37 9.16 13.46 -0.96
N ARG A 38 9.66 14.30 -1.87
CA ARG A 38 9.82 15.75 -1.63
C ARG A 38 8.82 16.49 -2.50
N GLY A 39 8.09 17.43 -1.91
CA GLY A 39 7.09 18.22 -2.61
C GLY A 39 6.55 19.36 -1.73
N PRO A 40 5.65 20.18 -2.28
CA PRO A 40 4.98 21.24 -1.53
C PRO A 40 4.00 20.65 -0.49
N GLY A 41 3.70 21.40 0.57
CA GLY A 41 2.82 20.94 1.67
C GLY A 41 1.45 20.44 1.22
N TRP A 42 0.80 21.18 0.30
CA TRP A 42 -0.53 20.84 -0.23
C TRP A 42 -0.59 19.46 -0.90
N LEU A 43 0.53 18.96 -1.42
CA LEU A 43 0.59 17.63 -2.02
C LEU A 43 0.31 16.57 -0.96
N PHE A 44 0.89 16.72 0.22
CA PHE A 44 0.72 15.76 1.32
C PHE A 44 -0.69 15.83 1.90
N GLU A 45 -1.28 17.03 2.00
CA GLU A 45 -2.69 17.21 2.39
C GLU A 45 -3.65 16.51 1.40
N ALA A 46 -3.33 16.51 0.11
CA ALA A 46 -4.10 15.79 -0.89
C ALA A 46 -3.91 14.26 -0.76
N LEU A 47 -2.66 13.80 -0.60
CA LEU A 47 -2.35 12.37 -0.46
C LEU A 47 -2.96 11.74 0.81
N GLU A 48 -3.04 12.49 1.91
CA GLU A 48 -3.64 12.03 3.17
C GLU A 48 -5.12 11.69 3.03
N LYS A 49 -5.84 12.39 2.15
CA LYS A 49 -7.26 12.14 1.84
C LYS A 49 -7.50 10.89 0.99
N LEU A 50 -6.45 10.35 0.37
CA LEU A 50 -6.53 9.17 -0.48
C LEU A 50 -6.26 7.89 0.31
N SER A 51 -6.97 6.82 -0.05
CA SER A 51 -6.64 5.46 0.36
C SER A 51 -5.27 5.02 -0.19
N PRO A 52 -4.61 4.01 0.41
CA PRO A 52 -3.35 3.48 -0.13
C PRO A 52 -3.43 3.07 -1.60
N ARG A 53 -4.57 2.50 -2.02
CA ARG A 53 -4.81 2.07 -3.41
C ARG A 53 -4.89 3.26 -4.37
N GLU A 54 -5.59 4.32 -3.97
CA GLU A 54 -5.67 5.55 -4.77
C GLU A 54 -4.31 6.25 -4.88
N ARG A 55 -3.52 6.26 -3.81
CA ARG A 55 -2.14 6.77 -3.86
C ARG A 55 -1.31 6.01 -4.90
N GLY A 56 -1.42 4.68 -4.93
CA GLY A 56 -0.79 3.85 -5.97
C GLY A 56 -1.22 4.25 -7.38
N ARG A 57 -2.53 4.47 -7.62
CA ARG A 57 -3.04 4.94 -8.91
C ARG A 57 -2.47 6.30 -9.32
N VAL A 58 -2.37 7.25 -8.39
CA VAL A 58 -1.77 8.57 -8.65
C VAL A 58 -0.30 8.43 -9.04
N VAL A 59 0.47 7.58 -8.35
CA VAL A 59 1.89 7.33 -8.68
C VAL A 59 2.00 6.72 -10.08
N VAL A 60 1.19 5.70 -10.41
CA VAL A 60 1.18 5.09 -11.75
C VAL A 60 0.83 6.12 -12.83
N ALA A 61 -0.19 6.95 -12.60
CA ALA A 61 -0.59 8.00 -13.54
C ALA A 61 0.53 9.01 -13.78
N GLY A 62 1.22 9.44 -12.71
CA GLY A 62 2.38 10.34 -12.81
C GLY A 62 3.54 9.72 -13.59
N LEU A 63 3.89 8.45 -13.30
CA LEU A 63 4.95 7.74 -14.04
C LEU A 63 4.58 7.55 -15.51
N LYS A 64 3.31 7.24 -15.82
CA LYS A 64 2.81 7.14 -17.20
C LYS A 64 2.93 8.48 -17.94
N ALA A 65 2.50 9.57 -17.31
CA ALA A 65 2.56 10.90 -17.89
C ALA A 65 4.00 11.36 -18.17
N LEU A 66 4.98 10.86 -17.41
CA LEU A 66 6.41 11.12 -17.60
C LEU A 66 7.08 10.15 -18.57
N GLY A 67 6.36 9.18 -19.14
CA GLY A 67 6.93 8.15 -20.02
C GLY A 67 7.82 7.12 -19.30
N LEU A 68 7.77 7.06 -17.97
CA LEU A 68 8.66 6.22 -17.15
C LEU A 68 8.15 4.78 -16.96
N LEU A 69 7.04 4.41 -17.59
CA LEU A 69 6.46 3.06 -17.54
C LEU A 69 6.69 2.23 -18.81
N GLU A 70 7.37 2.77 -19.82
CA GLU A 70 7.68 2.02 -21.03
C GLU A 70 8.49 0.75 -20.68
N GLY A 71 7.94 -0.42 -21.04
CA GLY A 71 8.56 -1.74 -20.80
C GLY A 71 8.11 -2.47 -19.52
N ARG A 72 7.14 -1.96 -18.76
CA ARG A 72 6.58 -2.66 -17.56
C ARG A 72 5.13 -3.14 -17.72
N GLU A 73 4.49 -2.87 -18.85
CA GLU A 73 3.21 -3.48 -19.23
C GLU A 73 3.49 -4.82 -19.94
N SER A 74 3.66 -5.89 -19.17
CA SER A 74 3.65 -7.28 -19.65
C SER A 74 3.12 -8.19 -18.56
#